data_AF-A0A7Z8LD02-F1
#
_entry.id   AF-A0A7Z8LD02-F1
#
_cell.length_a   1.000
_cell.length_b   1.000
_cell.length_c   1.000
_cell.angle_alpha   90.00
_cell.angle_beta   90.00
_cell.angle_gamma   90.00
#
_symmetry.space_group_name_H-M   'P 1'
#
loop_
_entity.id
_entity.type
_entity.pdbx_description
1 polymer ?
#
loop_
_entity_poly.entity_id
_entity_poly.type
_entity_poly.pdbx_seq_one_letter_code
_entity_poly.pdbx_strand_id
1 'polypeptide(L)'
;MSLGPKDIDAAAAKEFSVEEDPNRLPELNGLQPVGIIHSPYRNHFATPRQPGTAAEVADGWIILRRGMQNCARDLQGFERIWVIFWLCYSRGWKPMVVPPRDTQHRGVFATRSPHRPNPLGMSCVRLLNCQGLKLLIRDHDFLHGTPVLDIKPYIPAYDAHPQAQAGWLDGLQDPGPDHRWC
;
A
#
# COMPACT_ATOMS: atom_id res chain seq x y z
N MET A 1 -47.29 21.59 26.59
CA MET A 1 -47.40 20.32 25.87
C MET A 1 -46.00 19.80 25.64
N SER A 2 -45.56 18.80 26.42
CA SER A 2 -44.25 18.18 26.24
C SER A 2 -44.26 17.34 24.97
N LEU A 3 -43.39 17.68 24.01
CA LEU A 3 -43.06 16.78 22.92
C LEU A 3 -42.18 15.67 23.53
N GLY A 4 -42.72 14.46 23.59
CA GLY A 4 -41.98 13.28 24.04
C GLY A 4 -40.79 12.97 23.12
N PRO A 5 -39.86 12.10 23.57
CA PRO A 5 -38.73 11.69 22.75
C PRO A 5 -39.28 11.03 21.49
N LYS A 6 -39.01 11.64 20.34
CA LYS A 6 -39.29 11.04 19.04
C LYS A 6 -38.57 9.70 19.01
N ASP A 7 -39.35 8.66 18.73
CA ASP A 7 -38.91 7.32 18.43
C ASP A 7 -37.68 7.38 17.51
N ILE A 8 -36.51 7.16 18.11
CA ILE A 8 -35.30 6.85 17.36
C ILE A 8 -35.58 5.43 16.88
N ASP A 9 -36.10 5.33 15.66
CA ASP A 9 -36.32 4.08 14.98
C ASP A 9 -35.05 3.25 15.13
N ALA A 10 -35.19 2.14 15.87
CA ALA A 10 -34.18 1.12 15.99
C ALA A 10 -34.02 0.52 14.60
N ALA A 11 -33.22 1.16 13.75
CA ALA A 11 -32.72 0.58 12.52
C ALA A 11 -31.92 -0.64 12.95
N ALA A 12 -32.58 -1.80 12.92
CA ALA A 12 -32.05 -3.08 13.28
C ALA A 12 -30.65 -3.22 12.65
N ALA A 13 -29.63 -3.40 13.50
CA ALA A 13 -28.33 -3.85 13.04
C ALA A 13 -28.57 -5.16 12.30
N LYS A 14 -28.60 -5.10 10.97
CA LYS A 14 -28.68 -6.29 10.14
C LYS A 14 -27.35 -6.99 10.34
N GLU A 15 -27.33 -8.02 11.18
CA GLU A 15 -26.22 -8.94 11.22
C GLU A 15 -26.08 -9.55 9.83
N PHE A 16 -24.96 -9.26 9.18
CA PHE A 16 -24.62 -9.90 7.91
C PHE A 16 -24.21 -11.34 8.23
N SER A 17 -24.79 -12.33 7.55
CA SER A 17 -24.27 -13.70 7.60
C SER A 17 -22.86 -13.70 7.01
N VAL A 18 -21.86 -14.05 7.81
CA VAL A 18 -20.45 -14.11 7.39
C VAL A 18 -20.08 -15.57 7.17
N GLU A 19 -19.46 -15.90 6.02
CA GLU A 19 -18.81 -17.20 5.82
C GLU A 19 -17.49 -17.20 6.61
N GLU A 20 -17.34 -18.16 7.51
CA GLU A 20 -16.20 -18.26 8.43
C GLU A 20 -15.16 -19.30 7.98
N ASP A 21 -15.53 -20.22 7.07
CA ASP A 21 -14.59 -21.21 6.55
C ASP A 21 -13.62 -20.53 5.56
N PRO A 22 -12.31 -20.48 5.88
CA PRO A 22 -11.31 -19.86 5.01
C PRO A 22 -11.17 -20.56 3.65
N ASN A 23 -11.72 -21.77 3.49
CA ASN A 23 -11.72 -22.52 2.24
C ASN A 23 -12.97 -22.29 1.39
N ARG A 24 -13.94 -21.49 1.88
CA ARG A 24 -15.19 -21.17 1.21
C ARG A 24 -15.39 -19.68 0.98
N LEU A 25 -14.30 -18.91 1.08
CA LEU A 25 -14.34 -17.47 0.84
C LEU A 25 -14.81 -17.17 -0.59
N PRO A 26 -15.63 -16.14 -0.79
CA PRO A 26 -16.10 -15.76 -2.12
C PRO A 26 -14.92 -15.31 -2.99
N GLU A 27 -14.99 -15.62 -4.28
CA GLU A 27 -14.08 -15.00 -5.24
C GLU A 27 -14.36 -13.50 -5.32
N LEU A 28 -13.30 -12.69 -5.18
CA LEU A 28 -13.42 -11.25 -5.34
C LEU A 28 -13.44 -10.93 -6.83
N ASN A 29 -14.51 -10.28 -7.30
CA ASN A 29 -14.56 -9.70 -8.65
C ASN A 29 -13.33 -8.82 -8.89
N GLY A 30 -12.71 -8.97 -10.05
CA GLY A 30 -11.34 -8.48 -10.32
C GLY A 30 -11.09 -7.00 -9.99
N LEU A 31 -9.84 -6.70 -9.58
CA LEU A 31 -9.39 -5.36 -9.23
C LEU A 31 -9.32 -4.44 -10.45
N GLN A 32 -9.78 -3.19 -10.28
CA GLN A 32 -9.74 -2.16 -11.30
C GLN A 32 -8.75 -1.07 -10.89
N PRO A 33 -7.62 -0.88 -11.61
CA PRO A 33 -6.71 0.21 -11.33
C PRO A 33 -7.39 1.58 -11.44
N VAL A 34 -7.08 2.47 -10.50
CA VAL A 34 -7.55 3.86 -10.44
C VAL A 34 -6.58 4.84 -11.06
N GLY A 35 -5.32 4.43 -11.29
CA GLY A 35 -4.29 5.24 -11.92
C GLY A 35 -3.03 4.45 -12.26
N ILE A 36 -1.99 5.16 -12.69
CA ILE A 36 -0.70 4.59 -13.07
C ILE A 36 0.45 5.48 -12.56
N ILE A 37 1.55 4.85 -12.19
CA ILE A 37 2.76 5.56 -11.76
C ILE A 37 3.62 5.98 -12.96
N HIS A 38 4.04 7.23 -12.95
CA HIS A 38 5.11 7.75 -13.79
C HIS A 38 6.30 8.13 -12.90
N SER A 39 7.33 7.28 -12.86
CA SER A 39 8.59 7.52 -12.14
C SER A 39 9.80 7.41 -13.09
N PRO A 40 10.99 7.88 -12.68
CA PRO A 40 12.24 7.62 -13.42
C PRO A 40 12.75 6.19 -13.23
N TYR A 41 12.25 5.43 -12.25
CA TYR A 41 12.68 4.07 -11.97
C TYR A 41 12.10 3.09 -13.01
N ARG A 42 12.90 2.71 -14.01
CA ARG A 42 12.50 1.78 -15.08
C ARG A 42 12.99 0.34 -14.86
N ASN A 43 13.77 0.10 -13.81
CA ASN A 43 14.32 -1.21 -13.48
C ASN A 43 14.29 -1.41 -11.96
N HIS A 44 13.91 -2.59 -11.50
CA HIS A 44 13.79 -2.94 -10.08
C HIS A 44 15.10 -2.77 -9.29
N PHE A 45 16.26 -2.87 -9.95
CA PHE A 45 17.55 -2.56 -9.32
C PHE A 45 17.73 -1.07 -9.00
N ALA A 46 17.12 -0.19 -9.80
CA ALA A 46 17.19 1.26 -9.63
C ALA A 46 16.13 1.78 -8.65
N THR A 47 15.12 0.97 -8.33
CA THR A 47 14.06 1.34 -7.40
C THR A 47 14.55 1.24 -5.95
N PRO A 48 14.15 2.17 -5.07
CA PRO A 48 14.33 2.03 -3.62
C PRO A 48 13.71 0.73 -3.11
N ARG A 49 14.28 0.13 -2.06
CA ARG A 49 13.71 -1.11 -1.50
C ARG A 49 12.41 -0.83 -0.74
N GLN A 50 12.32 0.34 -0.14
CA GLN A 50 11.17 0.83 0.63
C GLN A 50 11.04 2.35 0.41
N PRO A 51 9.86 2.94 0.62
CA PRO A 51 9.66 4.38 0.54
C PRO A 51 10.64 5.12 1.46
N GLY A 52 11.22 6.22 0.98
CA GLY A 52 12.18 7.04 1.74
C GLY A 52 13.59 6.44 1.91
N THR A 53 13.89 5.28 1.33
CA THR A 53 15.23 4.63 1.44
C THR A 53 16.13 4.86 0.22
N ALA A 54 15.72 5.73 -0.71
CA ALA A 54 16.49 6.04 -1.90
C ALA A 54 17.80 6.78 -1.55
N ALA A 55 18.91 6.41 -2.17
CA ALA A 55 20.16 7.18 -2.07
C ALA A 55 20.00 8.57 -2.73
N GLU A 56 19.30 8.61 -3.86
CA GLU A 56 18.91 9.83 -4.55
C GLU A 56 17.38 9.90 -4.63
N VAL A 57 16.82 10.96 -4.06
CA VAL A 57 15.38 11.17 -4.01
C VAL A 57 14.90 11.66 -5.36
N ALA A 58 14.01 10.90 -6.00
CA ALA A 58 13.36 11.30 -7.24
C ALA A 58 11.87 11.56 -7.03
N ASP A 59 11.36 12.53 -7.80
CA ASP A 59 9.92 12.80 -7.88
C ASP A 59 9.25 11.86 -8.87
N GLY A 60 7.98 11.59 -8.61
CA GLY A 60 7.12 10.81 -9.49
C GLY A 60 5.72 11.38 -9.53
N TRP A 61 4.92 10.86 -10.45
CA TRP A 61 3.52 11.23 -10.59
C TRP A 61 2.62 10.01 -10.48
N ILE A 62 1.51 10.16 -9.76
CA ILE A 62 0.35 9.29 -9.91
C ILE A 62 -0.59 9.97 -10.91
N ILE A 63 -0.87 9.30 -12.03
CA ILE A 63 -1.83 9.77 -13.03
C ILE A 63 -3.11 8.97 -12.87
N LEU A 64 -4.16 9.61 -12.35
CA LEU A 64 -5.46 9.00 -12.13
C LEU A 64 -6.24 8.87 -13.44
N ARG A 65 -7.13 7.87 -13.49
CA ARG A 65 -8.05 7.68 -14.61
C ARG A 65 -9.01 8.86 -14.75
N ARG A 66 -9.43 9.11 -15.99
CA ARG A 66 -10.47 10.10 -16.29
C ARG A 66 -11.76 9.75 -15.52
N GLY A 67 -12.40 10.76 -14.95
CA GLY A 67 -13.61 10.60 -14.12
C GLY A 67 -13.34 10.59 -12.62
N MET A 68 -12.07 10.45 -12.19
CA MET A 68 -11.67 10.41 -10.78
C MET A 68 -11.37 11.78 -10.17
N GLN A 69 -11.72 12.89 -10.85
CA GLN A 69 -11.41 14.25 -10.38
C GLN A 69 -11.98 14.53 -8.99
N ASN A 70 -13.24 14.13 -8.77
CA ASN A 70 -13.90 14.31 -7.49
C ASN A 70 -13.31 13.41 -6.40
N CYS A 71 -12.74 12.26 -6.76
CA CYS A 71 -12.08 11.36 -5.82
C CYS A 71 -10.77 11.95 -5.28
N ALA A 72 -10.08 12.78 -6.07
CA ALA A 72 -8.87 13.48 -5.66
C ALA A 72 -9.14 14.86 -5.02
N ARG A 73 -10.41 15.28 -4.94
CA ARG A 73 -10.77 16.54 -4.29
C ARG A 73 -10.35 16.50 -2.82
N ASP A 74 -9.87 17.62 -2.31
CA ASP A 74 -9.49 17.80 -0.90
C ASP A 74 -8.28 16.96 -0.44
N LEU A 75 -7.59 16.28 -1.36
CA LEU A 75 -6.34 15.58 -1.06
C LEU A 75 -5.16 16.56 -0.86
N GLN A 76 -5.26 17.76 -1.45
CA GLN A 76 -4.30 18.84 -1.22
C GLN A 76 -4.34 19.26 0.26
N GLY A 77 -3.17 19.27 0.91
CA GLY A 77 -3.03 19.63 2.33
C GLY A 77 -2.57 18.47 3.21
N PHE A 78 -2.77 17.21 2.77
CA PHE A 78 -2.09 16.07 3.37
C PHE A 78 -0.62 16.05 2.95
N GLU A 79 0.30 15.97 3.93
CA GLU A 79 1.74 15.83 3.62
C GLU A 79 2.07 14.45 3.05
N ARG A 80 1.33 13.42 3.48
CA ARG A 80 1.56 12.02 3.11
C ARG A 80 0.28 11.30 2.75
N ILE A 81 0.41 10.31 1.88
CA ILE A 81 -0.67 9.42 1.45
C ILE A 81 -0.18 7.97 1.48
N TRP A 82 -1.08 7.06 1.81
CA TRP A 82 -0.94 5.64 1.50
C TRP A 82 -1.35 5.40 0.06
N VAL A 83 -0.53 4.63 -0.66
CA VAL A 83 -0.82 4.16 -2.01
C VAL A 83 -0.82 2.65 -1.99
N ILE A 84 -1.93 2.05 -2.43
CA ILE A 84 -2.04 0.61 -2.67
C ILE A 84 -1.88 0.38 -4.16
N PHE A 85 -0.98 -0.52 -4.54
CA PHE A 85 -0.59 -0.71 -5.93
C PHE A 85 -0.38 -2.18 -6.26
N TRP A 86 -0.42 -2.51 -7.55
CA TRP A 86 -0.19 -3.86 -8.03
C TRP A 86 1.29 -4.07 -8.34
N LEU A 87 1.90 -5.10 -7.76
CA LEU A 87 3.28 -5.51 -8.00
C LEU A 87 3.37 -6.29 -9.32
N CYS A 88 3.13 -5.60 -10.44
CA CYS A 88 2.98 -6.16 -11.78
C CYS A 88 4.18 -6.95 -12.32
N TYR A 89 5.36 -6.80 -11.71
CA TYR A 89 6.57 -7.51 -12.10
C TYR A 89 6.84 -8.77 -11.26
N SER A 90 6.05 -9.02 -10.22
CA SER A 90 6.12 -10.25 -9.45
C SER A 90 5.61 -11.43 -10.28
N ARG A 91 6.45 -12.46 -10.44
CA ARG A 91 6.09 -13.66 -11.20
C ARG A 91 5.85 -14.82 -10.23
N GLY A 92 4.57 -15.08 -9.95
CA GLY A 92 4.16 -16.13 -9.01
C GLY A 92 4.40 -15.75 -7.56
N TRP A 93 4.23 -16.73 -6.67
CA TRP A 93 4.46 -16.57 -5.23
C TRP A 93 4.90 -17.87 -4.57
N LYS A 94 5.51 -17.77 -3.39
CA LYS A 94 5.90 -18.91 -2.55
C LYS A 94 5.49 -18.66 -1.10
N PRO A 95 5.10 -19.69 -0.33
CA PRO A 95 4.74 -19.54 1.08
C PRO A 95 5.89 -19.03 1.96
N MET A 96 7.13 -19.33 1.59
CA MET A 96 8.33 -18.88 2.28
C MET A 96 9.34 -18.28 1.28
N VAL A 97 10.09 -17.30 1.74
CA VAL A 97 11.13 -16.58 0.98
C VAL A 97 12.36 -16.38 1.86
N VAL A 98 13.52 -16.10 1.26
CA VAL A 98 14.70 -15.59 2.00
C VAL A 98 14.76 -14.09 1.76
N PRO A 99 14.44 -13.24 2.75
CA PRO A 99 14.52 -11.80 2.58
C PRO A 99 15.95 -11.32 2.31
N PRO A 100 16.14 -10.15 1.68
CA PRO A 100 17.43 -9.49 1.67
C PRO A 100 17.92 -9.28 3.10
N ARG A 101 19.22 -9.44 3.33
CA ARG A 101 19.85 -9.28 4.65
C ARG A 101 19.49 -10.34 5.69
N ASP A 102 18.85 -11.43 5.25
CA ASP A 102 18.64 -12.63 6.05
C ASP A 102 19.23 -13.85 5.35
N THR A 103 19.51 -14.90 6.11
CA THR A 103 19.94 -16.21 5.62
C THR A 103 18.88 -17.28 5.88
N GLN A 104 17.87 -16.99 6.71
CA GLN A 104 16.79 -17.92 7.04
C GLN A 104 15.57 -17.73 6.14
N HIS A 105 14.86 -18.82 5.88
CA HIS A 105 13.53 -18.76 5.27
C HIS A 105 12.54 -18.12 6.25
N ARG A 106 11.78 -17.15 5.76
CA ARG A 106 10.67 -16.49 6.47
C ARG A 106 9.37 -16.76 5.74
N GLY A 107 8.29 -16.95 6.50
CA GLY A 107 6.94 -16.99 5.92
C GLY A 107 6.64 -15.68 5.19
N VAL A 108 6.04 -15.74 4.01
CA VAL A 108 5.89 -14.58 3.12
C VAL A 108 5.15 -13.41 3.78
N PHE A 109 4.17 -13.69 4.66
CA PHE A 109 3.43 -12.68 5.41
C PHE A 109 4.23 -12.01 6.54
N ALA A 110 5.35 -12.60 6.96
CA ALA A 110 6.31 -11.98 7.88
C ALA A 110 7.37 -11.13 7.15
N THR A 111 7.14 -10.83 5.86
CA THR A 111 8.07 -10.11 4.98
C THR A 111 7.33 -9.06 4.14
N ARG A 112 8.10 -8.22 3.45
CA ARG A 112 7.59 -7.31 2.40
C ARG A 112 7.98 -7.77 0.98
N SER A 113 8.18 -9.07 0.77
CA SER A 113 8.49 -9.64 -0.56
C SER A 113 7.37 -9.35 -1.56
N PRO A 114 7.67 -9.09 -2.84
CA PRO A 114 6.63 -8.93 -3.85
C PRO A 114 5.89 -10.24 -4.21
N HIS A 115 6.53 -11.40 -3.97
CA HIS A 115 6.03 -12.74 -4.34
C HIS A 115 4.99 -13.28 -3.38
N ARG A 116 3.79 -12.69 -3.41
CA ARG A 116 2.69 -12.95 -2.48
C ARG A 116 1.45 -13.50 -3.20
N PRO A 117 0.53 -14.22 -2.52
CA PRO A 117 -0.70 -14.74 -3.14
C PRO A 117 -1.49 -13.65 -3.89
N ASN A 118 -1.62 -12.49 -3.26
CA ASN A 118 -2.12 -11.26 -3.86
C ASN A 118 -0.97 -10.26 -3.91
N PRO A 119 -0.42 -9.93 -5.09
CA PRO A 119 0.74 -9.05 -5.27
C PRO A 119 0.35 -7.58 -5.08
N LEU A 120 -0.16 -7.27 -3.89
CA LEU A 120 -0.51 -5.92 -3.43
C LEU A 120 0.69 -5.32 -2.68
N GLY A 121 1.16 -4.17 -3.17
CA GLY A 121 2.11 -3.33 -2.49
C GLY A 121 1.41 -2.18 -1.76
N MET A 122 2.07 -1.65 -0.73
CA MET A 122 1.62 -0.50 0.03
C MET A 122 2.79 0.40 0.38
N SER A 123 2.68 1.68 0.06
CA SER A 123 3.73 2.66 0.33
C SER A 123 3.16 3.94 0.92
N CYS A 124 3.78 4.46 1.98
CA CYS A 124 3.54 5.80 2.50
C CYS A 124 4.48 6.76 1.78
N VAL A 125 3.93 7.64 0.96
CA VAL A 125 4.72 8.56 0.13
C VAL A 125 4.39 10.00 0.49
N ARG A 126 5.33 10.92 0.25
CA ARG A 126 5.07 12.36 0.42
C ARG A 126 4.25 12.85 -0.76
N LEU A 127 3.17 13.57 -0.49
CA LEU A 127 2.34 14.25 -1.47
C LEU A 127 2.81 15.72 -1.57
N LEU A 128 3.35 16.10 -2.72
CA LEU A 128 3.87 17.45 -2.91
C LEU A 128 2.84 18.40 -3.50
N ASN A 129 1.98 17.90 -4.39
CA ASN A 129 0.99 18.72 -5.08
C ASN A 129 -0.13 17.86 -5.71
N CYS A 130 -1.33 18.43 -5.80
CA CYS A 130 -2.46 17.87 -6.53
C CYS A 130 -2.85 18.79 -7.70
N GLN A 131 -2.76 18.29 -8.93
CA GLN A 131 -3.11 19.01 -10.16
C GLN A 131 -4.18 18.24 -10.94
N GLY A 132 -5.44 18.40 -10.55
CA GLY A 132 -6.56 17.67 -11.14
C GLY A 132 -6.40 16.15 -10.96
N LEU A 133 -6.08 15.44 -12.05
CA LEU A 133 -5.85 13.99 -12.03
C LEU A 133 -4.37 13.59 -11.82
N LYS A 134 -3.47 14.55 -11.61
CA LYS A 134 -2.04 14.30 -11.45
C LYS A 134 -1.61 14.62 -10.02
N LEU A 135 -1.06 13.63 -9.33
CA LEU A 135 -0.55 13.80 -7.96
C LEU A 135 0.97 13.72 -8.00
N LEU A 136 1.64 14.81 -7.65
CA LEU A 136 3.11 14.85 -7.55
C LEU A 136 3.52 14.23 -6.21
N ILE A 137 4.37 13.22 -6.26
CA ILE A 137 4.79 12.45 -5.09
C ILE A 137 6.31 12.36 -4.98
N ARG A 138 6.79 12.13 -3.75
CA ARG A 138 8.20 11.93 -3.39
C ARG A 138 8.34 10.83 -2.35
N ASP A 139 9.57 10.38 -2.12
CA ASP A 139 9.92 9.29 -1.20
C ASP A 139 9.30 7.94 -1.62
N HIS A 140 8.99 7.74 -2.89
CA HIS A 140 8.31 6.53 -3.37
C HIS A 140 9.28 5.43 -3.83
N ASP A 141 8.79 4.20 -3.89
CA ASP A 141 9.49 2.98 -4.33
C ASP A 141 8.83 2.33 -5.55
N PHE A 142 8.15 3.13 -6.37
CA PHE A 142 7.40 2.62 -7.51
C PHE A 142 8.22 2.53 -8.80
N LEU A 143 8.03 1.44 -9.52
CA LEU A 143 8.45 1.32 -10.91
C LEU A 143 7.54 2.13 -11.83
N HIS A 144 8.13 2.63 -12.92
CA HIS A 144 7.38 3.28 -13.98
C HIS A 144 6.37 2.30 -14.57
N GLY A 145 5.11 2.72 -14.68
CA GLY A 145 4.02 1.90 -15.20
C GLY A 145 3.32 1.03 -14.15
N THR A 146 3.72 1.10 -12.88
CA THR A 146 3.02 0.39 -11.79
C THR A 146 1.55 0.83 -11.70
N PRO A 147 0.57 -0.10 -11.76
CA PRO A 147 -0.84 0.24 -11.58
C PRO A 147 -1.16 0.61 -10.13
N VAL A 148 -1.88 1.72 -9.94
CA VAL A 148 -2.40 2.14 -8.63
C VAL A 148 -3.81 1.60 -8.46
N LEU A 149 -4.08 1.00 -7.31
CA LEU A 149 -5.37 0.40 -6.95
C LEU A 149 -6.17 1.29 -6.02
N ASP A 150 -5.51 1.96 -5.06
CA ASP A 150 -6.19 2.82 -4.11
C ASP A 150 -5.25 3.88 -3.51
N ILE A 151 -5.83 4.96 -2.99
CA ILE A 151 -5.11 6.07 -2.33
C ILE A 151 -5.88 6.47 -1.07
N LYS A 152 -5.17 6.60 0.05
CA LYS A 152 -5.74 7.07 1.32
C LYS A 152 -4.87 8.16 1.94
N PRO A 153 -5.45 9.15 2.63
CA PRO A 153 -4.65 10.09 3.42
C PRO A 153 -3.90 9.34 4.51
N TYR A 154 -2.63 9.70 4.75
CA TYR A 154 -1.92 9.28 5.94
C TYR A 154 -2.30 10.21 7.09
N ILE A 155 -2.81 9.65 8.19
CA ILE A 155 -3.23 10.40 9.37
C ILE A 155 -2.30 10.05 10.53
N PRO A 156 -1.35 10.94 10.91
CA PRO A 156 -0.34 10.62 11.92
C PRO A 156 -0.90 10.11 13.25
N ALA A 157 -2.06 10.62 13.68
CA ALA A 157 -2.70 10.21 14.93
C ALA A 157 -3.13 8.73 14.94
N TYR A 158 -3.33 8.12 13.76
CA TYR A 158 -3.82 6.74 13.63
C TYR A 158 -2.82 5.80 12.98
N ASP A 159 -1.94 6.33 12.10
CA ASP A 159 -1.02 5.51 11.32
C ASP A 159 0.40 5.48 11.90
N ALA A 160 0.79 6.46 12.72
CA ALA A 160 2.14 6.53 13.27
C ALA A 160 2.25 5.70 14.55
N HIS A 161 3.08 4.65 14.51
CA HIS A 161 3.46 3.87 15.68
C HIS A 161 4.99 3.83 15.86
N PRO A 162 5.64 4.94 16.29
CA PRO A 162 7.10 5.04 16.35
C PRO A 162 7.78 4.04 17.30
N GLN A 163 7.02 3.46 18.23
CA GLN A 163 7.51 2.51 19.24
C GLN A 163 7.17 1.06 18.89
N ALA A 164 6.66 0.78 17.68
CA ALA A 164 6.33 -0.57 17.27
C ALA A 164 7.59 -1.44 17.16
N GLN A 165 7.49 -2.71 17.57
CA GLN A 165 8.53 -3.72 17.39
C GLN A 165 8.51 -4.25 15.94
N ALA A 166 9.67 -4.52 15.36
CA ALA A 166 9.81 -5.04 13.99
C ALA A 166 10.05 -6.57 13.93
N GLY A 167 9.97 -7.25 15.07
CA GLY A 167 10.02 -8.72 15.15
C GLY A 167 11.40 -9.28 14.86
N TRP A 168 11.52 -10.24 13.94
CA TRP A 168 12.81 -10.88 13.61
C TRP A 168 13.84 -9.89 13.06
N LEU A 169 13.39 -8.75 12.51
CA LEU A 169 14.27 -7.67 12.04
C LEU A 169 15.05 -7.01 13.18
N ASP A 170 14.46 -6.90 14.38
CA ASP A 170 15.12 -6.30 15.56
C ASP A 170 16.27 -7.18 16.08
N GLY A 171 16.24 -8.48 15.77
CA GLY A 171 17.25 -9.47 16.18
C GLY A 171 18.34 -9.73 15.15
N LEU A 172 18.34 -9.06 13.99
CA LEU A 172 19.38 -9.22 12.97
C LEU A 172 20.72 -8.62 13.47
N GLN A 173 21.62 -9.48 13.92
CA GLN A 173 22.94 -9.08 14.45
C GLN A 173 23.99 -8.90 13.33
N ASP A 174 23.85 -9.64 12.23
CA ASP A 174 24.72 -9.55 11.05
C ASP A 174 23.84 -9.65 9.78
N PRO A 175 23.62 -8.56 9.04
CA PRO A 175 22.78 -8.59 7.86
C PRO A 175 23.47 -9.45 6.79
N GLY A 176 22.78 -10.52 6.37
CA GLY A 176 23.20 -11.33 5.24
C GLY A 176 23.37 -10.52 3.94
N PRO A 177 23.76 -11.15 2.82
CA PRO A 177 23.98 -10.43 1.57
C PRO A 177 22.71 -9.67 1.14
N ASP A 178 22.87 -8.38 0.80
CA ASP A 178 21.81 -7.49 0.31
C ASP A 178 21.47 -7.81 -1.16
N HIS A 179 21.00 -9.03 -1.40
CA HIS A 179 20.62 -9.47 -2.74
C HIS A 179 19.35 -8.76 -3.22
N ARG A 180 19.23 -8.62 -4.54
CA ARG A 180 18.07 -8.00 -5.23
C ARG A 180 17.17 -9.05 -5.90
N TRP A 181 17.52 -10.33 -5.77
CA TRP A 181 16.85 -11.48 -6.34
C TRP A 181 15.87 -12.08 -5.32
N CYS A 182 14.76 -11.40 -5.09
CA CYS A 182 13.60 -12.03 -4.47
C CYS A 182 12.66 -12.39 -5.60
#